data_AF-A0A8S3F0S7-F1
#
_entry.id   AF-A0A8S3F0S7-F1
#
_cell.length_a   1.000
_cell.length_b   1.000
_cell.length_c   1.000
_cell.angle_alpha   90.00
_cell.angle_beta   90.00
_cell.angle_gamma   90.00
#
_symmetry.space_group_name_H-M   'P 1'
#
loop_
_entity.id
_entity.type
_entity.pdbx_description
1 polymer ?
#
loop_
_entity_poly.entity_id
_entity_poly.type
_entity_poly.pdbx_seq_one_letter_code
_entity_poly.pdbx_strand_id
1 'polypeptide(L)'
;KPLARYRDDTDLDAMLKQREREDDPMLKYLSNKTSDTGDRTNNSNSAPAKPRYRGPDPQKNRFDIWPGHRWDGVDRSNGYEKKLFESIANRHAKSQEAYLWSVEDM
;
A
#
# COMPACT_ATOMS: atom_id res chain seq x y z
N LYS A 1 16.20 -17.98 -11.30
CA LYS A 1 15.51 -18.20 -10.00
C LYS A 1 14.90 -19.60 -10.01
N PRO A 2 15.01 -20.36 -8.90
CA PRO A 2 14.44 -21.70 -8.79
C PRO A 2 12.89 -21.64 -8.72
N LEU A 3 12.24 -22.79 -8.94
CA LEU A 3 10.78 -22.93 -8.92
C LEU A 3 10.17 -22.67 -7.53
N ALA A 4 10.82 -23.17 -6.47
CA ALA A 4 10.42 -22.97 -5.09
C ALA A 4 11.38 -21.99 -4.39
N ARG A 5 10.84 -21.13 -3.51
CA ARG A 5 11.64 -20.31 -2.60
C ARG A 5 11.93 -21.10 -1.33
N TYR A 6 13.16 -20.98 -0.83
CA TYR A 6 13.60 -21.64 0.40
C TYR A 6 13.82 -20.61 1.51
N ARG A 7 14.02 -21.08 2.75
CA ARG A 7 14.28 -20.23 3.91
C ARG A 7 15.50 -19.32 3.70
N ASP A 8 16.53 -19.81 3.01
CA ASP A 8 17.80 -19.12 2.82
C ASP A 8 17.84 -18.31 1.48
N ASP A 9 16.67 -17.92 0.95
CA ASP A 9 16.58 -17.11 -0.26
C ASP A 9 17.04 -15.68 0.01
N THR A 10 18.17 -15.30 -0.60
CA THR A 10 18.81 -13.99 -0.41
C THR A 10 17.89 -12.82 -0.78
N ASP A 11 17.01 -13.00 -1.78
CA ASP A 11 16.09 -11.96 -2.22
C ASP A 11 14.98 -11.74 -1.18
N LEU A 12 14.52 -12.82 -0.54
CA LEU A 12 13.51 -12.77 0.52
C LEU A 12 14.07 -12.09 1.76
N ASP A 13 15.28 -12.47 2.17
CA ASP A 13 15.97 -11.85 3.31
C ASP A 13 16.21 -10.35 3.09
N ALA A 14 16.59 -9.95 1.86
CA ALA A 14 16.74 -8.56 1.51
C ALA A 14 15.41 -7.79 1.61
N MET A 15 14.32 -8.34 1.08
CA MET A 15 12.98 -7.74 1.16
C MET A 15 12.50 -7.59 2.61
N LEU A 16 12.72 -8.61 3.45
CA LEU A 16 12.30 -8.60 4.86
C LEU A 16 13.10 -7.59 5.70
N LYS A 17 14.38 -7.38 5.39
CA LYS A 17 15.21 -6.35 6.02
C LYS A 17 14.79 -4.93 5.63
N GLN A 18 14.29 -4.74 4.41
CA GLN A 18 13.82 -3.45 3.90
C GLN A 18 12.42 -3.07 4.42
N ARG A 19 11.63 -4.03 4.92
CA ARG A 19 10.28 -3.76 5.40
C ARG A 19 10.32 -2.85 6.62
N GLU A 20 9.71 -1.67 6.49
CA GLU A 20 9.52 -0.74 7.59
C GLU A 20 8.62 -1.36 8.67
N ARG A 21 8.98 -1.13 9.93
CA ARG A 21 8.27 -1.60 11.12
C ARG A 21 7.97 -0.40 11.99
N GLU A 22 6.69 -0.10 12.17
CA GLU A 22 6.22 1.07 12.92
C GLU A 22 6.71 1.07 14.38
N ASP A 23 6.86 -0.11 15.00
CA ASP A 23 7.24 -0.26 16.40
C ASP A 23 8.77 -0.22 16.64
N ASP A 24 9.59 0.01 15.62
CA ASP A 24 11.05 0.03 15.76
C ASP A 24 11.53 1.40 16.30
N PRO A 25 12.13 1.47 17.50
CA PRO A 25 12.67 2.72 18.04
C PRO A 25 13.78 3.32 17.18
N MET A 26 14.50 2.50 16.40
CA MET A 26 15.57 2.95 15.51
C MET A 26 15.05 3.64 14.24
N LEU A 27 13.78 3.43 13.86
CA LEU A 27 13.18 4.01 12.64
C LEU A 27 13.29 5.53 12.61
N LYS A 28 13.15 6.19 13.78
CA LYS A 28 13.29 7.65 13.93
C LYS A 28 14.69 8.17 13.56
N TYR A 29 15.72 7.37 13.81
CA TYR A 29 17.10 7.74 13.50
C TYR A 29 17.43 7.49 12.02
N LEU A 30 16.88 6.40 11.46
CA LEU A 30 17.07 6.02 10.06
C LEU A 30 16.34 6.99 9.12
N SER A 31 15.10 7.39 9.43
CA SER A 31 14.33 8.33 8.60
C SER A 31 15.01 9.69 8.46
N ASN A 32 15.50 10.26 9.57
CA ASN A 32 16.26 11.52 9.58
C ASN A 32 17.54 11.43 8.72
N LYS A 33 18.23 10.28 8.78
CA LYS A 33 19.41 10.03 7.94
C LYS A 33 19.03 10.06 6.46
N THR A 34 17.97 9.38 6.06
CA THR A 34 17.52 9.33 4.65
C THR A 34 16.99 10.66 4.11
N SER A 35 16.38 11.50 4.95
CA SER A 35 15.92 12.83 4.53
C SER A 35 17.06 13.82 4.36
N ASP A 36 18.11 13.72 5.19
CA ASP A 36 19.25 14.63 5.21
C ASP A 36 20.31 14.24 4.16
N THR A 37 20.55 12.93 3.99
CA THR A 37 21.22 12.38 2.82
C THR A 37 20.22 12.22 1.69
N GLY A 38 19.63 13.33 1.23
CA GLY A 38 18.62 13.33 0.19
C GLY A 38 18.99 12.34 -0.91
N ASP A 39 18.07 11.42 -1.21
CA ASP A 39 18.15 10.33 -2.18
C ASP A 39 18.43 10.88 -3.60
N ARG A 40 19.65 11.37 -3.76
CA ARG A 40 20.34 11.78 -4.98
C ARG A 40 21.35 10.69 -5.38
N THR A 41 21.39 9.57 -4.67
CA THR A 41 22.49 8.60 -4.76
C THR A 41 22.11 7.22 -5.25
N ASN A 42 20.84 6.94 -5.56
CA ASN A 42 20.49 5.73 -6.30
C ASN A 42 19.75 6.07 -7.59
N ASN A 43 20.54 6.60 -8.53
CA ASN A 43 20.47 6.42 -9.98
C ASN A 43 20.64 7.75 -10.74
N SER A 44 21.88 8.22 -10.82
CA SER A 44 22.30 9.26 -11.78
C SER A 44 22.11 8.86 -13.26
N ASN A 45 21.67 7.62 -13.52
CA ASN A 45 21.25 7.09 -14.83
C ASN A 45 19.72 6.85 -14.93
N SER A 46 18.90 7.22 -13.93
CA SER A 46 17.45 7.17 -14.05
C SER A 46 16.93 8.50 -14.56
N ALA A 47 16.05 8.42 -15.56
CA ALA A 47 15.22 9.55 -15.96
C ALA A 47 14.60 10.22 -14.73
N PRO A 48 14.41 11.56 -14.75
CA PRO A 48 13.81 12.27 -13.63
C PRO A 48 12.51 11.59 -13.21
N ALA A 49 12.37 11.31 -11.91
CA ALA A 49 11.20 10.65 -11.36
C ALA A 49 9.95 11.37 -11.88
N LYS A 50 9.03 10.62 -12.51
CA LYS A 50 7.81 11.19 -13.07
C LYS A 50 7.08 11.97 -11.96
N PRO A 51 6.61 13.19 -12.22
CA PRO A 51 5.91 13.96 -11.21
C PRO A 51 4.73 13.13 -10.70
N ARG A 52 4.54 13.15 -9.38
CA ARG A 52 3.39 12.55 -8.69
C ARG A 52 2.42 13.64 -8.29
N TYR A 53 1.18 13.25 -8.11
CA TYR A 53 0.14 14.13 -7.59
C TYR A 53 0.48 14.57 -6.15
N ARG A 54 0.26 15.86 -5.86
CA ARG A 54 0.61 16.53 -4.58
C ARG A 54 -0.60 17.14 -3.87
N GLY A 55 -1.82 16.81 -4.31
CA GLY A 55 -3.04 17.34 -3.69
C GLY A 55 -3.58 16.43 -2.57
N PRO A 56 -4.82 16.66 -2.10
CA PRO A 56 -5.47 15.84 -1.08
C PRO A 56 -5.60 14.38 -1.52
N ASP A 57 -5.60 13.46 -0.54
CA ASP A 57 -5.64 12.03 -0.82
C ASP A 57 -6.80 11.65 -1.75
N PRO A 58 -6.50 10.96 -2.87
CA PRO A 58 -7.53 10.51 -3.80
C PRO A 58 -8.44 9.47 -3.15
N GLN A 59 -9.67 9.37 -3.66
CA GLN A 59 -10.50 8.21 -3.37
C GLN A 59 -9.79 6.93 -3.84
N LYS A 60 -9.84 5.90 -2.99
CA LYS A 60 -9.30 4.58 -3.33
C LYS A 60 -10.07 4.02 -4.53
N ASN A 61 -9.34 3.42 -5.45
CA ASN A 61 -9.88 2.68 -6.57
C ASN A 61 -9.54 1.20 -6.42
N ARG A 62 -10.25 0.33 -7.12
CA ARG A 62 -9.98 -1.13 -7.12
C ARG A 62 -8.58 -1.54 -7.55
N PHE A 63 -7.86 -0.66 -8.26
CA PHE A 63 -6.59 -0.98 -8.91
C PHE A 63 -5.38 -0.37 -8.20
N ASP A 64 -5.57 0.33 -7.09
CA ASP A 64 -4.54 1.07 -6.36
C ASP A 64 -3.70 2.01 -7.26
N ILE A 65 -4.31 2.51 -8.34
CA ILE A 65 -3.66 3.41 -9.30
C ILE A 65 -3.75 4.84 -8.77
N TRP A 66 -2.60 5.47 -8.60
CA TRP A 66 -2.53 6.88 -8.22
C TRP A 66 -2.99 7.81 -9.35
N PRO A 67 -3.65 8.92 -9.02
CA PRO A 67 -4.03 9.93 -10.01
C PRO A 67 -2.78 10.54 -10.65
N GLY A 68 -2.95 11.03 -11.88
CA GLY A 68 -1.89 11.76 -12.58
C GLY A 68 -1.50 13.05 -11.84
N HIS A 69 -0.27 13.51 -12.02
CA HIS A 69 0.25 14.71 -11.34
C HIS A 69 -0.52 16.01 -11.56
N ARG A 70 -1.33 16.07 -12.63
CA ARG A 70 -2.15 17.24 -13.02
C ARG A 70 -3.60 17.12 -12.57
N TRP A 71 -3.95 16.05 -11.86
CA TRP A 71 -5.28 15.94 -11.29
C TRP A 71 -5.48 17.06 -10.27
N ASP A 72 -6.66 17.65 -10.26
CA ASP A 72 -6.99 18.83 -9.45
C ASP A 72 -7.50 18.48 -8.05
N GLY A 73 -7.64 17.18 -7.75
CA GLY A 73 -8.15 16.67 -6.48
C GLY A 73 -9.67 16.68 -6.35
N VAL A 74 -10.40 17.13 -7.38
CA VAL A 74 -11.86 17.15 -7.36
C VAL A 74 -12.39 15.84 -7.92
N ASP A 75 -13.15 15.12 -7.10
CA ASP A 75 -13.85 13.90 -7.51
C ASP A 75 -15.00 14.25 -8.46
N ARG A 76 -14.97 13.66 -9.66
CA ARG A 76 -15.99 13.79 -10.71
C ARG A 76 -16.60 12.44 -11.08
N SER A 77 -16.53 11.46 -10.17
CA SER A 77 -17.07 10.13 -10.38
C SER A 77 -18.59 10.07 -10.20
N ASN A 78 -19.18 8.94 -10.59
CA ASN A 78 -20.58 8.60 -10.29
C ASN A 78 -20.76 7.93 -8.92
N GLY A 79 -19.71 7.84 -8.11
CA GLY A 79 -19.69 7.15 -6.82
C GLY A 79 -19.70 5.61 -6.89
N TYR A 80 -19.44 5.00 -8.06
CA TYR A 80 -19.43 3.54 -8.21
C TYR A 80 -18.40 2.85 -7.31
N GLU A 81 -17.17 3.35 -7.28
CA GLU A 81 -16.08 2.77 -6.47
C GLU A 81 -16.47 2.73 -4.98
N LYS A 82 -17.02 3.83 -4.46
CA LYS A 82 -17.53 3.91 -3.08
C LYS A 82 -18.61 2.85 -2.82
N LYS A 83 -19.64 2.79 -3.66
CA LYS A 83 -20.74 1.79 -3.55
C LYS A 83 -20.21 0.36 -3.61
N LEU A 84 -19.20 0.11 -4.44
CA LEU A 84 -18.59 -1.20 -4.57
C LEU A 84 -17.90 -1.61 -3.27
N PHE A 85 -17.06 -0.74 -2.68
CA PHE A 85 -16.41 -1.02 -1.40
C PHE A 85 -17.43 -1.26 -0.27
N GLU A 86 -18.47 -0.45 -0.20
CA GLU A 86 -19.59 -0.67 0.74
C GLU A 86 -20.24 -2.04 0.53
N SER A 87 -20.49 -2.45 -0.72
CA SER A 87 -21.09 -3.76 -1.02
C SER A 87 -20.18 -4.93 -0.61
N ILE A 88 -18.87 -4.80 -0.79
CA ILE A 88 -17.89 -5.82 -0.41
C ILE A 88 -17.81 -5.94 1.11
N ALA A 89 -17.74 -4.80 1.82
CA ALA A 89 -17.73 -4.77 3.28
C ALA A 89 -19.02 -5.38 3.86
N ASN A 90 -20.17 -5.02 3.32
CA ASN A 90 -21.47 -5.56 3.75
C ASN A 90 -21.57 -7.07 3.50
N ARG A 91 -21.04 -7.57 2.37
CA ARG A 91 -21.01 -9.01 2.09
C ARG A 91 -20.13 -9.75 3.10
N HIS A 92 -18.96 -9.19 3.41
CA HIS A 92 -18.04 -9.78 4.39
C HIS A 92 -18.66 -9.81 5.79
N ALA A 93 -19.25 -8.69 6.23
CA ALA A 93 -19.93 -8.60 7.53
C ALA A 93 -21.05 -9.65 7.66
N LYS A 94 -21.93 -9.76 6.66
CA LYS A 94 -23.00 -10.77 6.65
C LYS A 94 -22.48 -12.20 6.68
N SER A 95 -21.38 -12.49 5.98
CA SER A 95 -20.77 -13.82 5.99
C SER A 95 -20.20 -14.16 7.38
N GLN A 96 -19.62 -13.19 8.07
CA GLN A 96 -19.11 -13.37 9.43
C GLN A 96 -20.24 -13.54 10.43
N GLU A 97 -21.29 -12.73 10.35
CA GLU A 97 -22.50 -12.87 11.17
C GLU A 97 -23.13 -14.26 10.96
N ALA A 98 -23.34 -14.67 9.71
CA ALA A 98 -23.90 -15.99 9.40
C ALA A 98 -23.05 -17.14 9.97
N TYR A 99 -21.72 -17.02 9.91
CA TYR A 99 -20.82 -17.99 10.51
C TYR A 99 -21.00 -18.07 12.03
N LEU A 100 -20.95 -16.92 12.73
CA LEU A 100 -21.13 -16.87 14.18
C LEU A 100 -22.49 -17.46 14.61
N TRP A 101 -23.56 -17.11 13.90
CA TRP A 101 -24.90 -17.65 14.14
C TRP A 101 -24.98 -19.16 13.91
N SER A 102 -24.26 -19.70 12.91
CA SER A 102 -24.26 -21.14 12.63
C SER A 102 -23.51 -21.99 13.65
N VAL A 103 -22.59 -21.37 14.42
CA VAL A 103 -21.72 -22.05 15.37
C VAL A 103 -22.25 -21.98 16.81
N GLU A 104 -23.19 -21.07 17.10
CA GLU A 104 -23.68 -20.81 18.48
C GLU A 104 -24.33 -22.02 19.18
N ASP A 105 -24.90 -22.96 18.42
CA ASP A 105 -25.62 -24.15 18.96
C ASP A 105 -24.85 -25.48 18.75
N MET A 106 -23.56 -25.41 18.38
CA MET A 106 -22.64 -26.57 18.30
C MET A 106 -21.72 -26.63 19.52
#